data_AF-A0A0E0LEC5-F1
#
_entry.id   AF-A0A0E0LEC5-F1
#
_cell.length_a   1.000
_cell.length_b   1.000
_cell.length_c   1.000
_cell.angle_alpha   90.00
_cell.angle_beta   90.00
_cell.angle_gamma   90.00
#
_symmetry.space_group_name_H-M   'P 1'
#
loop_
_entity.id
_entity.type
_entity.pdbx_description
1 polymer ?
#
loop_
_entity_poly.entity_id
_entity_poly.type
_entity_poly.pdbx_seq_one_letter_code
_entity_poly.pdbx_strand_id
1 'polypeptide(L)'
;MVKLHTADENCDEGTTRAICIELVANRFLRKMVRVLVATAIREAAAGAEEDALLNLMEATCRRATAPPAPPDGLCLVDVGYEDFNRQRCFIVD
;
A
#
# COMPACT_ATOMS: atom_id res chain seq x y z
N MET A 1 -2.83 -5.07 9.68
CA MET A 1 -1.69 -4.56 10.46
C MET A 1 -0.63 -4.14 9.47
N VAL A 2 -0.63 -2.85 9.11
CA VAL A 2 0.37 -2.26 8.22
C VAL A 2 1.45 -1.70 9.14
N LYS A 3 2.65 -2.28 9.12
CA LYS A 3 3.82 -1.66 9.75
C LYS A 3 4.47 -0.75 8.70
N LEU A 4 4.56 0.53 9.00
CA LEU A 4 5.39 1.47 8.24
C LEU A 4 6.83 1.26 8.70
N HIS A 5 7.64 0.53 7.94
CA HIS A 5 9.07 0.51 8.16
C HIS A 5 9.64 1.87 7.75
N THR A 6 10.12 2.62 8.74
CA THR A 6 11.04 3.73 8.47
C THR A 6 12.39 3.07 8.18
N ALA A 7 13.00 3.37 7.03
CA ALA A 7 14.35 2.92 6.75
C ALA A 7 15.27 3.31 7.94
N ASP A 8 16.04 2.33 8.40
CA ASP A 8 17.06 2.30 9.47
C ASP A 8 17.49 3.64 10.10
N GLU A 9 17.59 3.69 11.44
CA GLU A 9 18.17 4.84 12.16
C GLU A 9 19.70 4.97 11.99
N ASN A 10 20.35 4.02 11.31
CA ASN A 10 21.74 4.12 10.86
C ASN A 10 21.83 4.51 9.38
N CYS A 11 21.31 5.69 9.04
CA CYS A 11 21.48 6.24 7.70
C CYS A 11 22.87 6.87 7.54
N ASP A 12 23.77 6.15 6.88
CA ASP A 12 24.90 6.74 6.14
C ASP A 12 24.34 7.82 5.17
N GLU A 13 25.09 8.89 4.90
CA GLU A 13 24.68 10.19 4.30
C GLU A 13 24.05 10.17 2.87
N GLY A 14 23.44 9.07 2.42
CA GLY A 14 22.80 8.93 1.11
C GLY A 14 21.48 8.13 1.07
N THR A 15 20.87 7.80 2.20
CA THR A 15 19.68 6.92 2.23
C THR A 15 18.38 7.70 1.98
N THR A 16 17.76 7.52 0.82
CA THR A 16 16.42 8.06 0.51
C THR A 16 15.37 7.43 1.42
N ARG A 17 14.68 8.25 2.22
CA ARG A 17 13.53 7.79 3.02
C ARG A 17 12.38 7.41 2.09
N ALA A 18 11.88 6.18 2.26
CA ALA A 18 10.76 5.67 1.50
C ALA A 18 9.70 5.05 2.41
N ILE A 19 8.45 5.13 1.99
CA ILE A 19 7.34 4.37 2.59
C ILE A 19 7.09 3.16 1.71
N CYS A 20 7.23 1.97 2.28
CA CYS A 20 6.95 0.70 1.59
C CYS A 20 5.56 0.20 2.01
N ILE A 21 4.74 -0.16 1.04
CA ILE A 21 3.40 -0.72 1.26
C ILE A 21 3.37 -2.11 0.62
N GLU A 22 3.27 -3.14 1.46
CA GLU A 22 3.07 -4.51 1.02
C GLU A 22 1.57 -4.84 0.97
N LEU A 23 1.13 -5.40 -0.16
CA LEU A 23 -0.24 -5.86 -0.35
C LEU A 23 -0.22 -7.32 -0.78
N VAL A 24 -0.80 -8.18 0.07
CA VAL A 24 -0.94 -9.62 -0.21
C VAL A 24 -2.42 -9.94 -0.41
N ALA A 25 -2.75 -10.57 -1.54
CA ALA A 25 -4.10 -11.00 -1.87
C ALA A 25 -4.08 -12.18 -2.84
N ASN A 26 -5.22 -12.85 -3.00
CA ASN A 26 -5.39 -13.93 -3.99
C ASN A 26 -5.39 -13.42 -5.44
N ARG A 27 -5.90 -12.21 -5.68
CA ARG A 27 -5.95 -11.56 -6.99
C ARG A 27 -6.14 -10.06 -6.85
N PHE A 28 -5.66 -9.31 -7.84
CA PHE A 28 -5.89 -7.88 -7.96
C PHE A 28 -6.61 -7.55 -9.26
N LEU A 29 -7.56 -6.61 -9.22
CA LEU A 29 -8.16 -6.07 -10.44
C LEU A 29 -7.15 -5.15 -11.16
N ARG A 30 -7.37 -4.94 -12.46
CA ARG A 30 -6.56 -3.99 -13.25
C ARG A 30 -6.54 -2.62 -12.57
N LYS A 31 -5.34 -2.10 -12.28
CA LYS A 31 -5.06 -0.84 -11.58
C LYS A 31 -5.42 -0.79 -10.08
N MET A 32 -5.95 -1.87 -9.49
CA MET A 32 -6.43 -1.88 -8.11
C MET A 32 -5.37 -1.41 -7.11
N VAL A 33 -4.19 -2.03 -7.12
CA VAL A 33 -3.08 -1.67 -6.22
C VAL A 33 -2.71 -0.20 -6.33
N ARG A 34 -2.55 0.30 -7.56
CA ARG A 34 -2.16 1.69 -7.84
C ARG A 34 -3.21 2.71 -7.39
N VAL A 35 -4.50 2.39 -7.53
CA VAL A 35 -5.60 3.25 -7.05
C VAL A 35 -5.68 3.22 -5.52
N LEU A 36 -5.54 2.04 -4.91
CA LEU A 36 -5.57 1.87 -3.46
C LEU A 36 -4.46 2.70 -2.79
N VAL A 37 -3.22 2.56 -3.26
CA VAL A 37 -2.07 3.30 -2.73
C VAL A 37 -2.23 4.80 -2.92
N ALA A 38 -2.60 5.26 -4.12
CA ALA A 38 -2.79 6.69 -4.38
C ALA A 38 -3.90 7.30 -3.51
N THR A 39 -5.00 6.56 -3.32
CA THR A 39 -6.12 7.03 -2.50
C THR A 39 -5.72 7.09 -1.03
N ALA A 40 -5.06 6.06 -0.51
CA ALA A 40 -4.56 6.05 0.87
C ALA A 40 -3.62 7.23 1.15
N ILE A 41 -2.67 7.51 0.24
CA ILE A 41 -1.76 8.65 0.36
C ILE A 41 -2.53 9.98 0.33
N ARG A 42 -3.51 10.13 -0.58
CA ARG A 42 -4.32 11.35 -0.69
C ARG A 42 -5.11 11.61 0.59
N GLU A 43 -5.80 10.60 1.11
CA GLU A 43 -6.61 10.71 2.34
C GLU A 43 -5.71 11.02 3.55
N ALA A 44 -4.59 10.31 3.69
CA ALA A 44 -3.64 10.56 4.78
C ALA A 44 -3.04 11.98 4.73
N ALA A 45 -2.66 12.46 3.54
CA ALA A 45 -2.14 13.83 3.36
C ALA A 45 -3.22 14.90 3.61
N ALA A 46 -4.49 14.57 3.42
CA ALA A 46 -5.62 15.43 3.72
C ALA A 46 -6.03 15.40 5.21
N GLY A 47 -5.40 14.55 6.02
CA GLY A 47 -5.75 14.39 7.45
C GLY A 47 -7.09 13.69 7.67
N ALA A 48 -7.48 12.80 6.75
CA ALA A 48 -8.72 12.04 6.88
C ALA A 48 -8.66 11.05 8.06
N GLU A 49 -9.84 10.66 8.55
CA GLU A 49 -9.98 9.67 9.62
C GLU A 49 -9.59 8.25 9.14
N GLU A 50 -9.34 7.36 10.10
CA GLU A 50 -8.87 5.98 9.84
C GLU A 50 -9.85 5.16 8.97
N ASP A 51 -11.13 5.52 8.99
CA ASP A 51 -12.21 4.87 8.26
C ASP A 51 -12.40 5.41 6.83
N ALA A 52 -11.62 6.41 6.39
CA ALA A 52 -11.81 7.08 5.10
C ALA A 52 -11.84 6.09 3.91
N LEU A 53 -10.97 5.08 3.91
CA LEU A 53 -10.95 4.05 2.87
C LEU A 53 -12.19 3.13 2.93
N LEU A 54 -12.71 2.85 4.12
CA LEU A 54 -13.94 2.07 4.31
C LEU A 54 -15.14 2.87 3.79
N ASN A 55 -15.24 4.14 4.16
CA ASN A 55 -16.29 5.04 3.69
C ASN A 55 -16.30 5.18 2.16
N LEU A 56 -15.12 5.27 1.52
CA LEU A 56 -15.00 5.28 0.07
C LEU A 56 -15.44 3.95 -0.58
N MET A 57 -15.16 2.83 0.08
CA MET A 57 -15.57 1.50 -0.38
C MET A 57 -17.10 1.35 -0.31
N GLU A 58 -17.72 1.78 0.78
CA GLU A 58 -19.18 1.76 0.97
C GLU A 58 -19.92 2.66 -0.03
N ALA A 59 -19.34 3.81 -0.38
CA ALA A 59 -19.90 4.71 -1.37
C ALA A 59 -19.94 4.11 -2.79
N THR A 60 -19.19 3.03 -3.06
CA THR A 60 -19.07 2.33 -4.35
C THR A 60 -18.80 3.23 -5.57
N CYS A 61 -18.28 4.44 -5.35
CA CYS A 61 -18.10 5.47 -6.37
C CYS A 61 -16.62 5.60 -6.77
N ARG A 62 -16.25 5.05 -7.94
CA ARG A 62 -14.87 5.14 -8.44
C ARG A 62 -14.35 6.57 -8.59
N ARG A 63 -15.22 7.54 -8.90
CA ARG A 63 -14.82 8.95 -9.05
C ARG A 63 -14.36 9.58 -7.73
N ALA A 64 -14.73 8.99 -6.60
CA ALA A 64 -14.30 9.45 -5.29
C ALA A 64 -12.87 9.01 -4.97
N THR A 65 -12.28 8.05 -5.70
CA THR A 65 -10.90 7.58 -5.49
C THR A 65 -9.88 8.45 -6.23
N ALA A 66 -8.62 8.41 -5.79
CA ALA A 66 -7.54 9.11 -6.49
C ALA A 66 -7.21 8.44 -7.84
N PRO A 67 -6.63 9.18 -8.81
CA PRO A 67 -6.06 8.58 -10.01
C PRO A 67 -5.01 7.52 -9.65
N PRO A 68 -4.81 6.47 -10.47
CA PRO A 68 -3.82 5.44 -10.19
C PRO A 68 -2.41 6.05 -10.06
N ALA A 69 -1.67 5.73 -8.99
CA ALA A 69 -0.28 6.13 -8.79
C ALA A 69 0.60 5.74 -10.00
N PRO A 70 1.75 6.36 -10.26
CA PRO A 70 2.69 5.92 -11.30
C PRO A 70 3.05 4.42 -11.19
N PRO A 71 3.36 3.72 -12.29
CA PRO A 71 3.69 2.29 -12.24
C PRO A 71 5.10 2.01 -11.70
N ASP A 72 6.01 2.98 -11.76
CA ASP A 72 7.44 2.80 -11.49
C ASP A 72 7.75 2.39 -10.04
N GLY A 73 6.81 2.63 -9.12
CA GLY A 73 6.91 2.23 -7.71
C GLY A 73 6.24 0.90 -7.36
N LEU A 74 5.69 0.16 -8.33
CA LEU A 74 5.00 -1.10 -8.09
C LEU A 74 5.82 -2.29 -8.59
N CYS A 75 6.17 -3.20 -7.68
CA CYS A 75 6.90 -4.44 -7.96
C CYS A 75 6.10 -5.67 -7.51
N LEU A 76 6.10 -6.74 -8.30
CA LEU A 76 5.65 -8.07 -7.86
C LEU A 76 6.83 -8.74 -7.16
N VAL A 77 6.71 -8.97 -5.85
CA VAL A 77 7.81 -9.48 -5.02
C VAL A 77 7.74 -11.01 -4.85
N ASP A 78 6.55 -11.57 -4.59
CA ASP A 78 6.37 -13.00 -4.37
C ASP A 78 5.02 -13.50 -4.89
N VAL A 79 4.93 -14.80 -5.17
CA VAL A 79 3.72 -15.52 -5.56
C VAL A 79 3.63 -16.80 -4.73
N GLY A 80 2.64 -16.87 -3.84
CA GLY A 80 2.37 -18.06 -3.04
C GLY A 80 1.63 -19.14 -3.84
N TYR A 81 2.16 -20.37 -3.81
CA TYR A 81 1.50 -21.57 -4.34
C TYR A 81 0.85 -22.45 -3.25
N GLU A 82 1.14 -22.14 -1.98
CA GLU A 82 0.60 -22.81 -0.81
C GLU A 82 -0.45 -21.92 -0.13
N ASP A 83 -1.07 -22.42 0.94
CA ASP A 83 -1.95 -21.61 1.77
C ASP A 83 -1.21 -20.38 2.31
N PHE A 84 -1.96 -19.27 2.44
CA PHE A 84 -1.38 -18.00 2.88
C PHE A 84 -0.80 -18.13 4.30
N ASN A 85 0.51 -17.91 4.41
CA ASN A 85 1.21 -17.81 5.68
C ASN A 85 1.68 -16.37 5.90
N ARG A 86 1.16 -15.72 6.96
CA ARG A 86 1.51 -14.34 7.33
C ARG A 86 2.99 -14.14 7.66
N GLN A 87 3.71 -15.19 8.04
CA GLN A 87 5.16 -15.15 8.27
C GLN A 87 5.97 -14.92 6.98
N ARG A 88 5.35 -15.01 5.80
CA ARG A 88 5.99 -14.73 4.50
C ARG A 88 5.89 -13.26 4.08
N CYS A 89 5.18 -12.42 4.84
CA CYS A 89 5.12 -10.99 4.58
C CYS A 89 6.46 -10.34 4.93
N PHE A 90 7.05 -9.61 3.97
CA PHE A 90 8.41 -9.09 4.06
C PHE A 90 8.54 -7.87 4.98
N ILE A 91 7.44 -7.18 5.28
CA ILE A 91 7.44 -5.94 6.08
C ILE A 91 7.00 -6.21 7.54
N VAL A 92 7.02 -7.47 8.01
CA VAL A 92 6.42 -7.84 9.31
C VAL A 92 7.44 -8.07 10.43
N ASP A 93 8.74 -8.08 10.15
CA ASP A 93 9.79 -8.22 11.17
C ASP A 93 9.95 -6.95 12.04
#